data_AF-A0A925QPI8-F1
#
_entry.id   AF-A0A925QPI8-F1
#
_cell.length_a   1.000
_cell.length_b   1.000
_cell.length_c   1.000
_cell.angle_alpha   90.00
_cell.angle_beta   90.00
_cell.angle_gamma   90.00
#
_symmetry.space_group_name_H-M   'P 1'
#
loop_
_entity.id
_entity.type
_entity.pdbx_description
1 polymer ?
#
loop_
_entity_poly.entity_id
_entity_poly.type
_entity_poly.pdbx_seq_one_letter_code
_entity_poly.pdbx_strand_id
1 'polypeptide(L)'
;MLRADGTLLLIDLAPHARADVVQRHAHRWAGFDDSVIGEWLLGAGCTLRHAHTVAGPMAVRLWAAQRLPIPIHPFGRSPEPALEL
;
A
#
# COMPACT_ATOMS: atom_id res chain seq x y z
N MET A 1 -5.91 -13.18 1.42
CA MET A 1 -5.00 -12.37 0.58
C MET A 1 -5.79 -11.81 -0.60
N LEU A 2 -5.37 -10.67 -1.17
CA LEU A 2 -6.01 -10.13 -2.36
C LEU A 2 -5.73 -11.01 -3.58
N ARG A 3 -6.73 -11.19 -4.45
CA ARG A 3 -6.53 -11.77 -5.79
C ARG A 3 -5.60 -10.89 -6.62
N ALA A 4 -5.04 -11.45 -7.70
CA ALA A 4 -4.38 -10.65 -8.73
C ALA A 4 -5.33 -9.53 -9.21
N ASP A 5 -4.79 -8.34 -9.39
CA ASP A 5 -5.52 -7.11 -9.71
C ASP A 5 -6.66 -6.76 -8.71
N GLY A 6 -6.58 -7.31 -7.50
CA GLY A 6 -7.48 -6.94 -6.40
C GLY A 6 -7.19 -5.51 -5.93
N THR A 7 -8.25 -4.80 -5.57
CA THR A 7 -8.15 -3.43 -5.04
C THR A 7 -8.03 -3.45 -3.51
N LEU A 8 -7.15 -2.61 -2.99
CA LEU A 8 -7.02 -2.29 -1.57
C LEU A 8 -7.33 -0.80 -1.38
N LEU A 9 -8.20 -0.46 -0.44
CA LEU A 9 -8.45 0.92 -0.03
C LEU A 9 -7.99 1.08 1.42
N LEU A 10 -7.02 1.96 1.66
CA LEU A 10 -6.61 2.36 3.00
C LEU A 10 -7.21 3.73 3.31
N ILE A 11 -7.66 3.91 4.55
CA ILE A 11 -8.21 5.16 5.04
C ILE A 11 -7.57 5.44 6.40
N ASP A 12 -6.88 6.56 6.52
CA ASP A 12 -6.25 6.99 7.77
C ASP A 12 -6.09 8.52 7.79
N LEU A 13 -5.60 9.09 8.88
CA LEU A 13 -5.37 10.51 9.05
C LEU A 13 -4.19 11.01 8.20
N ALA A 14 -4.36 12.20 7.64
CA ALA A 14 -3.25 12.97 7.09
C ALA A 14 -2.25 13.35 8.20
N PRO A 15 -0.98 13.66 7.84
CA PRO A 15 0.00 14.11 8.81
C PRO A 15 -0.50 15.35 9.56
N HIS A 16 -0.35 15.37 10.88
CA HIS A 16 -0.80 16.48 11.71
C HIS A 16 0.09 16.70 12.93
N ALA A 17 0.11 17.93 13.45
CA ALA A 17 0.92 18.30 14.62
C ALA A 17 0.15 18.23 15.97
N ARG A 18 -1.01 17.56 16.00
CA ARG A 18 -1.93 17.52 17.15
C ARG A 18 -1.48 16.50 18.20
N ALA A 19 -0.53 16.91 19.05
CA ALA A 19 0.01 16.07 20.13
C ALA A 19 -1.06 15.60 21.15
N ASP A 20 -2.16 16.33 21.28
CA ASP A 20 -3.31 15.98 22.13
C ASP A 20 -4.01 14.69 21.67
N VAL A 21 -4.07 14.45 20.36
CA VAL A 21 -4.69 13.26 19.77
C VAL A 21 -3.85 12.01 20.04
N VAL A 22 -2.53 12.13 19.89
CA VAL A 22 -1.57 11.04 20.19
C VAL A 22 -1.66 10.62 21.66
N GLN A 23 -1.64 11.60 22.57
CA GLN A 23 -1.59 11.35 24.01
C GLN A 23 -2.90 10.81 24.58
N ARG A 24 -4.05 11.26 24.06
CA ARG A 24 -5.36 10.96 24.68
C ARG A 24 -6.10 9.80 24.03
N HIS A 25 -5.79 9.45 22.79
CA HIS A 25 -6.62 8.52 22.00
C HIS A 25 -5.81 7.31 21.47
N ALA A 26 -4.64 7.04 22.07
CA ALA A 26 -3.75 5.94 21.69
C ALA A 26 -3.30 5.95 20.21
N HIS A 27 -3.36 7.12 19.54
CA HIS A 27 -2.81 7.30 18.20
C HIS A 27 -1.28 7.35 18.28
N ARG A 28 -0.63 6.19 18.14
CA ARG A 28 0.85 6.10 18.19
C ARG A 28 1.54 6.98 17.13
N TRP A 29 0.89 7.20 15.99
CA TRP A 29 1.43 7.96 14.87
C TRP A 29 0.51 9.12 14.50
N ALA A 30 1.09 10.28 14.21
CA ALA A 30 0.37 11.51 13.92
C ALA A 30 -0.07 11.59 12.44
N GLY A 31 -0.68 10.52 11.94
CA GLY A 31 -1.06 10.34 10.54
C GLY A 31 0.11 9.95 9.62
N PHE A 32 -0.21 9.76 8.34
CA PHE A 32 0.71 9.29 7.30
C PHE A 32 0.58 10.09 6.01
N ASP A 33 1.68 10.24 5.28
CA ASP A 33 1.70 10.84 3.95
C ASP A 33 1.73 9.78 2.84
N ASP A 34 1.74 10.26 1.59
CA ASP A 34 1.80 9.40 0.40
C ASP A 34 3.06 8.57 0.28
N SER A 35 4.21 9.11 0.71
CA SER A 35 5.49 8.43 0.55
C SER A 35 5.55 7.21 1.44
N VAL A 36 5.22 7.36 2.72
CA VAL A 36 5.23 6.26 3.70
C VAL A 36 4.26 5.16 3.29
N ILE A 37 3.02 5.52 2.93
CA ILE A 37 2.02 4.53 2.52
C ILE A 37 2.40 3.89 1.18
N GLY A 38 2.95 4.66 0.24
CA GLY A 38 3.44 4.15 -1.04
C GLY A 38 4.54 3.10 -0.87
N GLU A 39 5.53 3.38 -0.01
CA GLU A 39 6.61 2.44 0.29
C GLU A 39 6.08 1.15 0.94
N TRP A 40 5.17 1.26 1.91
CA TRP A 40 4.59 0.09 2.57
C TRP A 40 3.74 -0.75 1.62
N LEU A 41 2.96 -0.09 0.74
CA LEU A 41 2.18 -0.78 -0.28
C LEU A 41 3.09 -1.57 -1.23
N LEU A 42 4.18 -0.96 -1.70
CA LEU A 42 5.15 -1.62 -2.57
C LEU A 42 5.78 -2.82 -1.88
N GLY A 43 6.22 -2.67 -0.63
CA GLY A 43 6.75 -3.77 0.19
C GLY A 43 5.72 -4.91 0.41
N ALA A 44 4.42 -4.60 0.38
CA ALA A 44 3.33 -5.57 0.49
C ALA A 44 2.88 -6.17 -0.86
N GLY A 45 3.54 -5.82 -1.97
CA GLY A 45 3.19 -6.30 -3.31
C GLY A 45 1.94 -5.63 -3.90
N CYS A 46 1.71 -4.37 -3.54
CA CYS A 46 0.67 -3.52 -4.08
C CYS A 46 1.28 -2.23 -4.64
N THR A 47 0.64 -1.62 -5.64
CA THR A 47 1.04 -0.31 -6.13
C THR A 47 -0.03 0.73 -5.83
N LEU A 48 0.37 1.88 -5.31
CA LEU A 48 -0.53 3.01 -5.09
C LEU A 48 -1.01 3.54 -6.45
N ARG A 49 -2.33 3.66 -6.63
CA ARG A 49 -2.95 4.15 -7.87
C ARG A 49 -3.44 5.57 -7.73
N HIS A 50 -4.19 5.83 -6.66
CA HIS A 50 -4.79 7.12 -6.40
C HIS A 50 -4.75 7.45 -4.92
N ALA A 51 -4.59 8.73 -4.64
CA ALA A 51 -4.52 9.30 -3.32
C ALA A 51 -5.48 10.49 -3.28
N HIS A 52 -6.36 10.53 -2.30
CA HIS A 52 -7.32 11.61 -2.12
C HIS A 52 -7.32 12.10 -0.68
N THR A 53 -7.45 13.41 -0.51
CA THR A 53 -7.63 14.03 0.80
C THR A 53 -9.08 14.46 0.95
N VAL A 54 -9.70 14.05 2.05
CA VAL A 54 -10.98 14.58 2.51
C VAL A 54 -10.66 15.63 3.57
N ALA A 55 -10.95 16.89 3.24
CA ALA A 55 -10.72 18.01 4.14
C ALA A 55 -11.68 17.98 5.34
N GLY A 56 -11.23 18.53 6.46
CA GLY A 56 -11.99 18.62 7.70
C GLY A 56 -11.10 19.08 8.86
N PRO A 57 -11.65 19.18 10.08
CA PRO A 57 -10.87 19.53 11.27
C PRO A 57 -9.68 18.60 11.54
N MET A 58 -9.81 17.34 11.11
CA MET A 58 -8.71 16.41 10.91
C MET A 58 -8.84 15.86 9.50
N ALA A 59 -7.89 16.21 8.63
CA ALA A 59 -7.92 15.72 7.26
C ALA A 59 -7.70 14.20 7.24
N VAL A 60 -8.51 13.51 6.45
CA VAL A 60 -8.43 12.07 6.24
C VAL A 60 -7.91 11.83 4.83
N ARG A 61 -7.13 10.77 4.69
CA ARG A 61 -6.53 10.33 3.45
C ARG A 61 -7.12 8.99 3.02
N LEU A 62 -7.39 8.87 1.72
CA LEU A 62 -7.84 7.66 1.07
C LEU A 62 -6.77 7.26 0.05
N TRP A 63 -6.20 6.06 0.20
CA TRP A 63 -5.22 5.50 -0.72
C TRP A 63 -5.80 4.26 -1.39
N ALA A 64 -6.09 4.39 -2.69
CA ALA A 64 -6.49 3.26 -3.52
C ALA A 64 -5.24 2.62 -4.14
N ALA A 65 -5.03 1.34 -3.84
CA ALA A 65 -3.92 0.54 -4.33
C ALA A 65 -4.42 -0.70 -5.06
N GLN A 66 -3.59 -1.23 -5.95
CA GLN A 66 -3.89 -2.46 -6.67
C GLN A 66 -2.80 -3.50 -6.38
N ARG A 67 -3.24 -4.74 -6.14
CA ARG A 67 -2.35 -5.90 -6.04
C ARG A 67 -1.57 -6.02 -7.35
N LEU A 68 -0.25 -6.05 -7.25
CA LEU A 68 0.60 -6.28 -8.41
C LEU A 68 0.24 -7.64 -9.04
N PRO A 69 0.30 -7.76 -10.38
CA PRO A 69 0.12 -9.05 -11.03
C PRO A 69 1.12 -10.04 -10.44
N ILE A 70 0.64 -11.21 -10.01
CA ILE A 70 1.54 -12.32 -9.76
C ILE A 70 2.08 -12.70 -11.14
N PRO A 71 3.41 -12.77 -11.36
CA PRO A 71 3.94 -13.31 -12.60
C PRO A 71 3.33 -14.69 -12.79
N ILE A 72 2.45 -14.83 -13.77
CA ILE A 72 1.93 -16.14 -14.15
C ILE A 72 3.10 -16.79 -14.86
N HIS A 73 3.88 -17.60 -14.13
CA HIS A 73 4.77 -18.51 -14.81
C HIS A 73 3.85 -19.52 -15.51
N PRO A 74 3.85 -19.60 -16.86
CA PRO A 74 3.08 -20.63 -17.52
C PRO A 74 3.54 -21.98 -16.94
N PHE A 75 2.59 -22.72 -16.39
CA PHE A 75 2.86 -24.05 -15.86
C PHE A 75 3.44 -24.90 -17.00
N GLY A 76 4.69 -25.35 -16.87
CA GLY A 76 5.29 -26.32 -17.79
C GLY A 76 6.30 -25.80 -18.81
N ARG A 77 7.38 -25.15 -18.38
CA ARG A 77 8.69 -25.38 -19.00
C ARG A 77 9.80 -25.10 -18.00
N SER A 78 10.38 -26.15 -17.43
CA SER A 78 11.74 -26.04 -16.88
C SER A 78 12.67 -25.62 -18.01
N PRO A 79 13.60 -24.66 -17.83
CA PRO A 79 14.72 -24.56 -18.74
C PRO A 79 15.48 -25.89 -18.66
N GLU A 80 15.43 -26.68 -19.74
CA GLU A 80 16.36 -27.79 -19.92
C GLU A 80 17.77 -27.23 -19.73
N PRO A 81 18.63 -27.85 -18.88
CA PRO A 81 20.03 -27.46 -18.84
C PRO A 81 20.58 -27.74 -20.24
N ALA A 82 21.11 -26.70 -20.89
CA ALA A 82 21.87 -26.86 -22.12
C ALA A 82 23.02 -27.82 -21.81
N LEU A 83 22.93 -29.06 -22.31
CA LEU A 83 24.06 -29.96 -22.39
C LEU A 83 25.08 -29.29 -23.31
N GLU A 84 26.13 -28.72 -22.72
CA GLU A 84 27.34 -28.36 -23.44
C GLU A 84 27.96 -29.65 -24.00
N LEU A 85 28.15 -29.67 -25.32
CA LEU A 85 28.94 -30.66 -26.07
C LEU A 85 30.34 -30.10 -26.33
#